data_AF-A0A2S4ZTU2-F1
#
_entry.id   AF-A0A2S4ZTU2-F1
#
_cell.length_a   1.000
_cell.length_b   1.000
_cell.length_c   1.000
_cell.angle_alpha   90.00
_cell.angle_beta   90.00
_cell.angle_gamma   90.00
#
_symmetry.space_group_name_H-M   'P 1'
#
loop_
_entity.id
_entity.type
_entity.pdbx_description
1 polymer ?
#
loop_
_entity_poly.entity_id
_entity_poly.type
_entity_poly.pdbx_seq_one_letter_code
_entity_poly.pdbx_strand_id
1 'polypeptide(L)' 'MAGPSTDPAAAAFSDPPPNAFAPVPGCRLCAALEAVAVAGWRGEDGLTPRDWLSVTASGMLHRMADHRLQPLPPHR' A
#
# COMPACT_ATOMS: atom_id res chain seq x y z
N MET A 1 -0.50 -1.20 -41.78
CA MET A 1 0.55 -1.23 -40.74
C MET A 1 -0.13 -0.98 -39.42
N ALA A 2 -0.27 -2.01 -38.58
CA ALA A 2 -0.84 -1.87 -37.24
C ALA A 2 0.21 -1.27 -36.32
N GLY A 3 -0.08 -0.14 -35.69
CA GLY A 3 0.80 0.48 -34.69
C GLY A 3 0.98 -0.43 -33.48
N PRO A 4 2.04 -0.24 -32.67
CA PRO A 4 2.20 -0.99 -31.44
C PRO A 4 1.00 -0.72 -30.53
N SER A 5 0.20 -1.76 -30.31
CA SER A 5 -0.88 -1.77 -29.34
C SER A 5 -0.23 -1.71 -27.96
N THR A 6 -0.25 -0.54 -27.33
CA THR A 6 0.16 -0.39 -25.93
C THR A 6 -0.88 -1.11 -25.08
N ASP A 7 -0.63 -2.38 -24.80
CA ASP A 7 -1.44 -3.15 -23.86
C ASP A 7 -1.14 -2.60 -22.45
N PRO A 8 -2.08 -1.90 -21.78
CA PRO A 8 -1.84 -1.35 -20.44
C PRO A 8 -1.70 -2.47 -19.39
N ALA A 9 -1.96 -3.73 -19.74
CA ALA A 9 -1.91 -4.89 -18.86
C ALA A 9 -0.50 -5.34 -18.44
N ALA A 10 0.57 -4.71 -18.97
CA ALA A 10 1.95 -5.10 -18.69
C ALA A 10 2.75 -4.02 -17.92
N ALA A 11 2.08 -3.13 -17.19
CA ALA A 11 2.77 -2.45 -16.09
C ALA A 11 3.21 -3.54 -15.12
N ALA A 12 4.50 -3.86 -15.11
CA ALA A 12 5.09 -4.76 -14.14
C ALA A 12 4.72 -4.25 -12.74
N PHE A 13 3.75 -4.91 -12.11
CA PHE A 13 3.29 -4.55 -10.77
C PHE A 13 4.38 -4.96 -9.79
N SER A 14 5.41 -4.13 -9.68
CA SER A 14 6.39 -4.23 -8.61
C SER A 14 5.65 -4.15 -7.28
N ASP A 15 6.03 -5.00 -6.34
CA ASP A 15 5.54 -4.91 -4.97
C ASP A 15 5.71 -3.47 -4.44
N PRO A 16 4.76 -2.96 -3.63
CA PRO A 16 4.92 -1.66 -3.02
C PRO A 16 6.24 -1.59 -2.26
N PRO A 17 6.95 -0.45 -2.28
CA PRO A 17 8.18 -0.31 -1.54
C PRO A 17 7.91 -0.54 -0.04
N PRO A 18 8.91 -1.04 0.70
CA PRO A 18 8.79 -1.15 2.15
C PRO A 18 8.40 0.21 2.74
N ASN A 19 7.34 0.22 3.54
CA ASN A 19 6.86 1.41 4.23
C ASN A 19 6.71 1.10 5.73
N ALA A 20 6.50 2.15 6.51
CA ALA A 20 6.49 2.03 7.96
C ALA A 20 5.25 1.25 8.48
N PHE A 21 4.18 1.17 7.69
CA PHE A 21 2.96 0.46 8.08
C PHE A 21 3.13 -1.05 7.93
N ALA A 22 3.23 -1.72 9.08
CA ALA A 22 3.20 -3.17 9.18
C ALA A 22 1.87 -3.63 9.78
N PRO A 23 1.04 -4.38 9.03
CA PRO A 23 -0.24 -4.86 9.52
C PRO A 23 -0.06 -5.82 10.70
N VAL A 24 -0.98 -5.75 11.68
CA VAL A 24 -1.00 -6.68 12.82
C VAL A 24 -1.82 -7.92 12.44
N PRO A 25 -1.26 -9.13 12.55
CA PRO A 25 -2.00 -10.36 12.26
C PRO A 25 -3.29 -10.45 13.06
N GLY A 26 -4.39 -10.76 12.38
CA GLY A 26 -5.72 -10.87 13.00
C GLY A 26 -6.48 -9.55 13.15
N CYS A 27 -5.87 -8.40 12.90
CA CYS A 27 -6.60 -7.12 12.85
C CYS A 27 -7.25 -6.91 11.48
N ARG A 28 -8.58 -6.87 11.44
CA ARG A 28 -9.35 -6.66 10.19
C ARG A 28 -9.07 -5.29 9.57
N LEU A 29 -8.89 -4.25 10.37
CA LEU A 29 -8.59 -2.91 9.86
C LEU A 29 -7.19 -2.84 9.25
N CYS A 30 -6.19 -3.46 9.88
CA CYS A 30 -4.86 -3.58 9.29
C CYS A 30 -4.89 -4.29 7.93
N ALA A 31 -5.62 -5.40 7.81
CA ALA A 31 -5.75 -6.12 6.55
C ALA A 31 -6.45 -5.28 5.46
N ALA A 32 -7.48 -4.52 5.83
CA ALA A 32 -8.16 -3.62 4.88
C ALA A 32 -7.23 -2.49 4.41
N LEU A 33 -6.49 -1.86 5.31
CA LEU A 33 -5.55 -0.78 4.97
C LEU A 33 -4.38 -1.31 4.12
N GLU A 34 -3.91 -2.52 4.36
CA GLU A 34 -2.89 -3.18 3.53
C GLU A 34 -3.39 -3.39 2.09
N ALA A 35 -4.61 -3.91 1.94
CA ALA A 35 -5.22 -4.08 0.62
C ALA A 35 -5.37 -2.75 -0.13
N VAL A 36 -5.84 -1.69 0.55
CA VAL A 36 -5.97 -0.36 -0.07
C VAL A 36 -4.60 0.24 -0.39
N ALA A 37 -3.58 0.02 0.45
CA ALA A 37 -2.23 0.46 0.14
C ALA A 37 -1.71 -0.23 -1.13
N VAL A 38 -1.87 -1.55 -1.27
CA VAL A 38 -1.49 -2.27 -2.49
C VAL A 38 -2.23 -1.72 -3.70
N ALA A 39 -3.55 -1.52 -3.62
CA ALA A 39 -4.35 -0.94 -4.69
C ALA A 39 -3.87 0.48 -5.06
N GLY A 40 -3.59 1.33 -4.06
CA GLY A 40 -3.10 2.69 -4.25
C GLY A 40 -1.71 2.78 -4.88
N TRP A 41 -0.83 1.81 -4.58
CA TRP A 41 0.47 1.70 -5.24
C TRP A 41 0.33 1.30 -6.70
N ARG A 42 -0.59 0.38 -6.99
CA ARG A 42 -0.87 -0.12 -8.33
C ARG A 42 -1.68 0.84 -9.21
N GLY A 43 -2.22 1.91 -8.61
CA GLY A 43 -3.09 2.85 -9.30
C GLY A 43 -4.47 2.26 -9.64
N GLU A 44 -4.91 1.27 -8.86
CA GLU A 44 -6.22 0.64 -9.02
C GLU A 44 -7.33 1.63 -8.59
N ASP A 45 -8.50 1.52 -9.21
CA ASP A 45 -9.70 2.31 -8.85
C ASP A 45 -9.52 3.85 -8.83
N GLY A 46 -8.57 4.36 -9.62
CA GLY A 46 -8.26 5.79 -9.67
C GLY A 46 -7.47 6.31 -8.45
N LEU A 47 -6.98 5.40 -7.61
CA LEU A 47 -6.08 5.72 -6.52
C LEU A 47 -4.72 6.16 -7.07
N THR A 48 -4.04 6.98 -6.28
CA THR A 48 -2.75 7.58 -6.64
C THR A 48 -1.68 7.20 -5.63
N PRO A 49 -0.39 7.43 -5.95
CA PRO A 49 0.68 7.31 -4.96
C PRO A 49 0.48 8.16 -3.70
N ARG A 50 -0.30 9.25 -3.79
CA ARG A 50 -0.68 10.07 -2.61
C ARG A 50 -1.63 9.32 -1.68
N ASP A 51 -2.55 8.53 -2.23
CA ASP A 51 -3.47 7.70 -1.45
C ASP A 51 -2.71 6.57 -0.75
N TRP A 52 -1.74 5.95 -1.45
CA TRP A 52 -0.80 5.00 -0.84
C TRP A 52 -0.06 5.59 0.37
N LEU A 53 0.51 6.80 0.25
CA LEU A 53 1.18 7.49 1.36
C LEU A 53 0.20 7.78 2.51
N SER A 54 -1.02 8.18 2.19
CA SER A 54 -2.02 8.54 3.19
C SER A 54 -2.48 7.31 3.97
N VAL A 55 -2.77 6.20 3.28
CA VAL A 55 -3.24 4.95 3.88
C VAL A 55 -2.16 4.30 4.73
N THR A 56 -0.91 4.30 4.27
CA THR A 56 0.21 3.79 5.07
C THR A 56 0.45 4.65 6.31
N ALA A 57 0.32 5.98 6.23
CA ALA A 57 0.37 6.84 7.41
C ALA A 57 -0.79 6.54 8.40
N SER A 58 -2.02 6.39 7.91
CA SER A 58 -3.17 6.02 8.75
C SER A 58 -3.01 4.64 9.38
N GLY A 59 -2.49 3.66 8.64
CA GLY A 59 -2.20 2.32 9.15
C GLY A 59 -1.15 2.33 10.25
N MET A 60 -0.12 3.17 10.13
CA MET A 60 0.86 3.37 11.20
C MET A 60 0.21 3.94 12.47
N LEU A 61 -0.61 4.98 12.33
CA LEU A 61 -1.29 5.59 13.47
C LEU A 61 -2.21 4.59 14.19
N HIS A 62 -2.95 3.78 13.43
CA HIS A 62 -3.76 2.70 13.98
C HIS A 62 -2.91 1.67 14.75
N ARG A 63 -1.80 1.22 14.16
CA ARG A 63 -0.85 0.31 14.82
C ARG A 63 -0.35 0.86 16.16
N MET A 64 -0.03 2.14 16.22
CA MET A 64 0.46 2.79 17.44
C MET A 64 -0.65 2.99 18.48
N ALA A 65 -1.82 3.47 18.06
CA ALA A 65 -2.92 3.82 18.96
C ALA A 65 -3.64 2.59 19.51
N ASP A 66 -3.99 1.65 18.63
CA ASP A 66 -4.88 0.53 18.96
C ASP A 66 -4.11 -0.73 19.35
N HIS A 67 -2.92 -0.94 18.78
CA HIS A 67 -2.08 -2.11 19.09
C HIS A 67 -0.89 -1.79 20.00
N ARG A 68 -0.62 -0.50 20.28
CA ARG A 68 0.53 -0.04 21.09
C ARG A 68 1.88 -0.56 20.59
N LEU A 69 1.98 -0.82 19.29
CA LEU A 69 3.22 -1.27 18.65
C LEU A 69 3.93 -0.07 18.05
N GLN A 70 5.24 -0.02 18.26
CA GLN A 70 6.09 1.03 17.68
C GLN A 70 6.13 0.93 16.14
N PRO A 71 6.44 2.05 15.47
CA PRO A 71 6.84 2.04 14.07
C PRO A 71 7.92 1.00 13.81
N LEU A 72 7.80 0.24 12.72
CA LEU A 72 8.95 -0.53 12.26
C LEU A 72 9.99 0.44 11.73
N PRO A 73 11.28 0.24 12.03
CA PRO A 73 12.33 1.04 11.43
C PRO A 73 12.26 0.89 9.89
N PRO A 74 12.42 1.99 9.11
CA PRO A 74 12.65 1.86 7.69
C PRO A 74 13.92 1.02 7.52
N HIS A 75 13.79 -0.17 6.92
CA HIS A 75 14.77 -1.23 7.00
C HIS A 75 16.20 -0.79 6.59
N ARG A 76 17.21 -1.43 7.20
CA ARG A 76 18.55 -1.60 6.62
C ARG A 76 18.47 -2.45 5.35
#